data_AF-A0A838Z6N2-F1
#
_entry.id   AF-A0A838Z6N2-F1
#
_cell.length_a   1.000
_cell.length_b   1.000
_cell.length_c   1.000
_cell.angle_alpha   90.00
_cell.angle_beta   90.00
_cell.angle_gamma   90.00
#
_symmetry.space_group_name_H-M   'P 1'
#
loop_
_entity.id
_entity.type
_entity.pdbx_description
1 polymer ?
#
loop_
_entity_poly.entity_id
_entity_poly.type
_entity_poly.pdbx_seq_one_letter_code
_entity_poly.pdbx_strand_id
1 'polypeptide(L)'
;MKNSFKSVIFAVTLGSFLISANIVNANDRDSAKSEVMLVKGAEVNFANFMSKKAKKFVKTEDWVIFVNVVKLYNNSPARFMAMSSSQKAEFNEAANNIETKVAKLRGDEAKAWRNKVVATTKILNVLWNYQSNVEPVDQENAVSPVVTEMLGR
;
A
#
# COMPACT_ATOMS: atom_id res chain seq x y z
N MET A 1 -10.38 -5.16 38.00
CA MET A 1 -9.26 -4.56 37.26
C MET A 1 -9.82 -3.74 36.11
N LYS A 2 -9.64 -2.42 36.13
CA LYS A 2 -10.02 -1.52 35.01
C LYS A 2 -8.83 -1.45 34.06
N ASN A 3 -8.91 -2.13 32.92
CA ASN A 3 -7.88 -2.03 31.90
C ASN A 3 -8.08 -0.72 31.13
N SER A 4 -7.34 0.31 31.52
CA SER A 4 -7.24 1.55 30.74
C SER A 4 -6.40 1.27 29.50
N PHE A 5 -7.06 1.16 28.33
CA PHE A 5 -6.38 1.17 27.05
C PHE A 5 -5.63 2.51 26.91
N LYS A 6 -4.29 2.44 26.99
CA LYS A 6 -3.43 3.59 26.70
C LYS A 6 -3.45 3.77 25.18
N SER A 7 -4.18 4.78 24.74
CA SER A 7 -4.23 5.22 23.35
C SER A 7 -2.82 5.65 22.93
N VAL A 8 -2.18 4.90 22.03
CA VAL A 8 -0.94 5.32 21.38
C VAL A 8 -1.35 6.17 20.19
N ILE A 9 -1.44 7.48 20.42
CA ILE A 9 -1.63 8.46 19.35
C ILE A 9 -0.34 8.49 18.54
N PHE A 10 -0.33 7.79 17.41
CA PHE A 10 0.76 7.91 16.45
C PHE A 10 0.56 9.22 15.68
N ALA A 11 1.13 10.30 16.22
CA ALA A 11 1.24 11.56 15.52
C ALA A 11 2.22 11.39 14.36
N VAL A 12 1.74 10.90 13.22
CA VAL A 12 2.43 11.08 11.94
C VAL A 12 2.37 12.58 11.66
N THR A 13 3.48 13.27 11.90
CA THR A 13 3.62 14.68 11.53
C THR A 13 3.25 14.83 10.07
N LEU A 14 2.12 15.52 9.85
CA LEU A 14 1.51 15.81 8.56
C LEU A 14 2.45 16.74 7.79
N GLY A 15 3.46 16.16 7.14
CA GLY A 15 4.24 16.85 6.13
C GLY A 15 3.29 17.34 5.06
N SER A 16 3.24 18.67 4.91
CA SER A 16 2.31 19.41 4.05
C SER A 16 1.95 18.67 2.78
N PHE A 17 0.64 18.46 2.56
CA PHE A 17 0.08 18.17 1.24
C PHE A 17 0.30 19.40 0.35
N LEU A 18 1.53 19.62 -0.09
CA LEU A 18 1.78 20.42 -1.26
C LEU A 18 1.35 19.55 -2.43
N ILE A 19 0.15 19.84 -2.93
CA ILE A 19 -0.26 19.47 -4.27
C ILE A 19 0.78 20.10 -5.19
N SER A 20 1.84 19.36 -5.51
CA SER A 20 2.72 19.70 -6.60
C SER A 20 1.92 19.48 -7.88
N ALA A 21 1.21 20.54 -8.27
CA ALA A 21 0.68 20.66 -9.61
C ALA A 21 1.85 20.57 -10.60
N ASN A 22 1.63 19.77 -11.65
CA ASN A 22 2.41 19.64 -12.88
C ASN A 22 3.72 18.82 -12.83
N ILE A 23 3.58 17.53 -13.14
CA ILE A 23 4.29 16.96 -14.30
C ILE A 23 3.23 16.21 -15.12
N VAL A 24 2.69 16.88 -16.13
CA VAL A 24 1.92 16.23 -17.20
C VAL A 24 2.92 15.43 -18.02
N ASN A 25 2.92 14.11 -17.86
CA ASN A 25 3.51 13.23 -18.87
C ASN A 25 2.39 12.78 -19.79
N ALA A 26 2.55 13.09 -21.07
CA ALA A 26 1.54 12.97 -22.10
C ALA A 26 1.15 11.49 -22.36
N ASN A 27 0.11 11.00 -21.69
CA ASN A 27 -0.88 10.05 -22.25
C ASN A 27 -2.15 9.85 -21.38
N ASP A 28 -2.56 10.89 -20.65
CA ASP A 28 -3.47 10.81 -19.48
C ASP A 28 -4.95 10.45 -19.75
N ARG A 29 -5.34 10.15 -20.99
CA ARG A 29 -6.75 9.83 -21.31
C ARG A 29 -7.13 8.37 -21.10
N ASP A 30 -6.16 7.46 -21.02
CA ASP A 30 -6.44 6.01 -21.00
C ASP A 30 -5.95 5.27 -19.75
N SER A 31 -5.39 5.97 -18.75
CA SER A 31 -4.95 5.33 -17.50
C SER A 31 -6.09 4.60 -16.79
N ALA A 32 -7.33 5.08 -16.86
CA ALA A 32 -8.49 4.34 -16.35
C ALA A 32 -8.70 2.97 -17.03
N LYS A 33 -8.14 2.74 -18.23
CA LYS A 33 -8.33 1.54 -19.06
C LYS A 33 -7.07 0.69 -19.27
N SER A 34 -5.87 1.25 -19.15
CA SER A 34 -4.62 0.54 -19.45
C SER A 34 -4.06 -0.27 -18.28
N GLU A 35 -4.04 0.28 -17.06
CA GLU A 35 -3.46 -0.45 -15.91
C GLU A 35 -4.49 -1.27 -15.14
N VAL A 36 -4.09 -2.46 -14.67
CA VAL A 36 -4.96 -3.32 -13.82
C VAL A 36 -5.00 -2.82 -12.37
N MET A 37 -3.94 -2.13 -11.91
CA MET A 37 -3.81 -1.58 -10.54
C MET A 37 -3.49 -0.09 -10.56
N LEU A 38 -3.53 0.54 -9.38
CA LEU A 38 -3.08 1.91 -9.13
C LEU A 38 -1.54 2.00 -9.08
N VAL A 39 -0.90 1.74 -10.22
CA VAL A 39 0.55 1.76 -10.41
C VAL A 39 0.94 2.68 -11.56
N LYS A 40 2.21 3.10 -11.61
CA LYS A 40 2.81 3.84 -12.74
C LYS A 40 2.03 5.12 -13.13
N GLY A 41 1.54 5.88 -12.15
CA GLY A 41 0.82 7.14 -12.37
C GLY A 41 -0.70 7.00 -12.38
N ALA A 42 -1.25 5.78 -12.45
CA ALA A 42 -2.68 5.54 -12.30
C ALA A 42 -3.21 6.02 -10.92
N GLU A 43 -2.37 5.95 -9.88
CA GLU A 43 -2.68 6.47 -8.55
C GLU A 43 -2.84 7.99 -8.52
N VAL A 44 -2.10 8.72 -9.35
CA VAL A 44 -2.22 10.19 -9.48
C VAL A 44 -3.52 10.55 -10.18
N ASN A 45 -3.85 9.82 -11.25
CA ASN A 45 -5.10 10.00 -11.98
C ASN A 45 -6.32 9.66 -11.13
N PHE A 46 -6.25 8.60 -10.33
CA PHE A 46 -7.28 8.28 -9.36
C PHE A 46 -7.44 9.39 -8.29
N ALA A 47 -6.34 9.94 -7.78
CA ALA A 47 -6.37 11.06 -6.84
C ALA A 47 -7.02 12.32 -7.45
N ASN A 48 -6.75 12.60 -8.73
CA ASN A 48 -7.39 13.69 -9.47
C ASN A 48 -8.90 13.46 -9.63
N PHE A 49 -9.30 12.24 -10.01
CA PHE A 49 -10.71 11.86 -10.10
C PHE A 49 -11.44 12.03 -8.77
N MET A 50 -10.87 11.51 -7.67
CA MET A 50 -11.47 11.61 -6.33
C MET A 50 -11.50 13.04 -5.81
N SER A 51 -10.50 13.86 -6.13
CA SER A 51 -10.49 15.29 -5.75
C SER A 51 -11.62 16.06 -6.44
N LYS A 52 -11.96 15.68 -7.68
CA LYS A 52 -13.07 16.29 -8.45
C LYS A 52 -14.44 15.78 -7.99
N LYS A 53 -14.60 14.46 -7.79
CA LYS A 53 -15.91 13.82 -7.55
C LYS A 53 -16.25 13.60 -6.08
N ALA A 54 -15.25 13.63 -5.20
CA ALA A 54 -15.36 13.29 -3.79
C ALA A 54 -14.47 14.17 -2.90
N LYS A 55 -14.45 15.49 -3.14
CA LYS A 55 -13.57 16.48 -2.46
C LYS A 55 -13.55 16.42 -0.92
N LYS A 56 -14.67 16.05 -0.29
CA LYS A 56 -14.73 15.86 1.18
C LYS A 56 -14.04 14.56 1.62
N PHE A 57 -14.15 13.52 0.81
CA PHE A 57 -13.57 12.21 1.10
C PHE A 57 -12.05 12.25 1.00
N VAL A 58 -11.46 12.99 0.05
CA VAL A 58 -9.98 13.09 -0.05
C VAL A 58 -9.31 13.78 1.14
N LYS A 59 -10.08 14.22 2.15
CA LYS A 59 -9.61 14.79 3.41
C LYS A 59 -9.75 13.85 4.59
N THR A 60 -10.30 12.64 4.40
CA THR A 60 -10.47 11.66 5.47
C THR A 60 -9.19 10.89 5.72
N GLU A 61 -9.09 10.29 6.90
CA GLU A 61 -7.99 9.42 7.27
C GLU A 61 -7.91 8.19 6.36
N ASP A 62 -9.05 7.57 6.01
CA ASP A 62 -9.13 6.46 5.05
C ASP A 62 -8.41 6.78 3.73
N TRP A 63 -8.61 8.00 3.21
CA TRP A 63 -7.96 8.43 1.98
C TRP A 63 -6.44 8.50 2.14
N VAL A 64 -5.98 9.07 3.26
CA VAL A 64 -4.55 9.22 3.57
C VAL A 64 -3.90 7.84 3.72
N ILE A 65 -4.51 6.93 4.48
CA ILE A 65 -4.02 5.57 4.69
C ILE A 65 -3.86 4.85 3.35
N PHE A 66 -4.92 4.83 2.54
CA PHE A 66 -4.91 4.12 1.27
C PHE A 66 -3.85 4.66 0.31
N VAL A 67 -3.82 5.98 0.09
CA VAL A 67 -2.86 6.59 -0.84
C VAL A 67 -1.43 6.38 -0.36
N ASN A 68 -1.18 6.43 0.94
CA ASN A 68 0.16 6.20 1.49
C ASN A 68 0.63 4.78 1.27
N VAL A 69 -0.23 3.77 1.46
CA VAL A 69 0.14 2.37 1.23
C VAL A 69 0.35 2.08 -0.26
N VAL A 70 -0.50 2.62 -1.13
CA VAL A 70 -0.32 2.49 -2.60
C VAL A 70 1.00 3.16 -3.04
N LYS A 71 1.31 4.36 -2.51
CA LYS A 71 2.60 5.02 -2.74
C LYS A 71 3.78 4.23 -2.18
N LEU A 72 3.62 3.64 -0.99
CA LEU A 72 4.66 2.83 -0.36
C LEU A 72 4.99 1.61 -1.22
N TYR A 73 3.98 0.94 -1.75
CA TYR A 73 4.15 -0.15 -2.72
C TYR A 73 4.92 0.31 -3.96
N ASN A 74 4.53 1.44 -4.56
CA ASN A 74 5.15 1.95 -5.79
C ASN A 74 6.59 2.44 -5.58
N ASN A 75 6.90 3.05 -4.42
CA ASN A 75 8.18 3.73 -4.19
C ASN A 75 9.17 2.92 -3.34
N SER A 76 8.68 2.04 -2.47
CA SER A 76 9.52 1.27 -1.56
C SER A 76 8.91 -0.11 -1.28
N PRO A 77 9.01 -1.06 -2.23
CA PRO A 77 8.46 -2.40 -2.08
C PRO A 77 8.92 -3.11 -0.80
N ALA A 78 10.20 -2.96 -0.41
CA ALA A 78 10.72 -3.56 0.82
C ALA A 78 9.99 -3.06 2.09
N ARG A 79 9.73 -1.75 2.19
CA ARG A 79 8.98 -1.18 3.32
C ARG A 79 7.50 -1.58 3.29
N PHE A 80 6.93 -1.66 2.10
CA PHE A 80 5.57 -2.17 1.91
C PHE A 80 5.44 -3.61 2.42
N MET A 81 6.41 -4.48 2.14
CA MET A 81 6.40 -5.87 2.63
C MET A 81 6.55 -5.93 4.16
N ALA A 82 7.34 -5.03 4.75
CA ALA A 82 7.61 -4.99 6.20
C ALA A 82 6.48 -4.38 7.06
N MET A 83 5.32 -4.07 6.48
CA MET A 83 4.19 -3.51 7.24
C MET A 83 3.68 -4.47 8.33
N SER A 84 3.27 -3.91 9.47
CA SER A 84 2.70 -4.70 10.57
C SER A 84 1.27 -5.16 10.26
N SER A 85 0.79 -6.18 10.99
CA SER A 85 -0.59 -6.69 10.82
C SER A 85 -1.64 -5.60 11.10
N SER A 86 -1.40 -4.67 12.02
CA SER A 86 -2.30 -3.53 12.29
C SER A 86 -2.39 -2.61 11.08
N GLN A 87 -1.24 -2.23 10.51
CA GLN A 87 -1.18 -1.35 9.34
C GLN A 87 -1.86 -2.00 8.11
N LYS A 88 -1.69 -3.32 7.95
CA LYS A 88 -2.38 -4.09 6.91
C LYS A 88 -3.90 -4.10 7.12
N ALA A 89 -4.37 -4.21 8.37
CA ALA A 89 -5.79 -4.16 8.69
C ALA A 89 -6.40 -2.77 8.44
N GLU A 90 -5.74 -1.71 8.92
CA GLU A 90 -6.13 -0.31 8.67
C GLU A 90 -6.22 -0.01 7.17
N PHE A 91 -5.25 -0.49 6.38
CA PHE A 91 -5.31 -0.37 4.92
C PHE A 91 -6.53 -1.06 4.32
N ASN A 92 -6.86 -2.27 4.77
CA ASN A 92 -8.00 -3.03 4.25
C ASN A 92 -9.33 -2.35 4.58
N GLU A 93 -9.47 -1.79 5.78
CA GLU A 93 -10.64 -1.00 6.15
C GLU A 93 -10.75 0.27 5.29
N ALA A 94 -9.66 1.03 5.18
CA ALA A 94 -9.61 2.23 4.34
C ALA A 94 -9.94 1.94 2.87
N ALA A 95 -9.41 0.83 2.32
CA ALA A 95 -9.67 0.38 0.97
C ALA A 95 -11.15 0.02 0.75
N ASN A 96 -11.78 -0.64 1.72
CA ASN A 96 -13.22 -0.94 1.68
C ASN A 96 -14.08 0.33 1.72
N ASN A 97 -13.69 1.31 2.55
CA ASN A 97 -14.37 2.60 2.62
C ASN A 97 -14.25 3.39 1.32
N ILE A 98 -13.07 3.34 0.68
CA ILE A 98 -12.85 3.93 -0.66
C ILE A 98 -13.68 3.21 -1.70
N GLU A 99 -13.66 1.89 -1.77
CA GLU A 99 -14.47 1.13 -2.72
C GLU A 99 -15.95 1.51 -2.60
N THR A 100 -16.46 1.51 -1.36
CA THR A 100 -17.83 1.92 -1.04
C THR A 100 -18.10 3.35 -1.48
N LYS A 101 -17.14 4.26 -1.32
CA LYS A 101 -17.28 5.64 -1.76
C LYS A 101 -17.33 5.75 -3.29
N VAL A 102 -16.41 5.10 -3.99
CA VAL A 102 -16.34 5.13 -5.45
C VAL A 102 -17.57 4.47 -6.08
N ALA A 103 -18.08 3.39 -5.48
CA ALA A 103 -19.29 2.70 -5.91
C ALA A 103 -20.54 3.61 -5.89
N LYS A 104 -20.57 4.64 -5.05
CA LYS A 104 -21.66 5.64 -4.99
C LYS A 104 -21.53 6.74 -6.04
N LEU A 105 -20.39 6.84 -6.74
CA LEU A 105 -20.19 7.80 -7.82
C LEU A 105 -20.78 7.25 -9.13
N ARG A 106 -21.36 8.14 -9.95
CA ARG A 106 -21.99 7.77 -11.23
C ARG A 106 -20.99 7.82 -12.38
N GLY A 107 -21.20 6.96 -13.38
CA GLY A 107 -20.49 6.94 -14.66
C GLY A 107 -19.50 5.78 -14.79
N ASP A 108 -19.19 5.42 -16.05
CA ASP A 108 -18.31 4.29 -16.36
C ASP A 108 -16.88 4.49 -15.84
N GLU A 109 -16.41 5.75 -15.79
CA GLU A 109 -15.13 6.10 -15.20
C GLU A 109 -15.07 5.73 -13.71
N ALA A 110 -16.15 5.97 -12.95
CA ALA A 110 -16.21 5.58 -11.54
C ALA A 110 -16.17 4.06 -11.36
N LYS A 111 -16.86 3.32 -12.25
CA LYS A 111 -16.85 1.85 -12.26
C LYS A 111 -15.45 1.31 -12.56
N ALA A 112 -14.74 1.90 -13.52
CA ALA A 112 -13.36 1.55 -13.83
C ALA A 112 -12.43 1.78 -12.64
N TRP A 113 -12.53 2.95 -11.98
CA TRP A 113 -11.75 3.25 -10.79
C TRP A 113 -12.05 2.32 -9.61
N ARG A 114 -13.32 1.97 -9.40
CA ARG A 114 -13.70 0.98 -8.39
C ARG A 114 -13.01 -0.35 -8.64
N ASN A 115 -13.06 -0.86 -9.87
CA ASN A 115 -12.43 -2.12 -10.22
C ASN A 115 -10.91 -2.10 -9.97
N LYS A 116 -10.24 -0.98 -10.28
CA LYS A 116 -8.81 -0.78 -10.00
C LYS A 116 -8.51 -0.73 -8.50
N VAL A 117 -9.34 -0.07 -7.70
CA VAL A 117 -9.20 -0.09 -6.22
C VAL A 117 -9.29 -1.53 -5.72
N VAL A 118 -10.31 -2.28 -6.14
CA VAL A 118 -10.50 -3.68 -5.75
C VAL A 118 -9.32 -4.55 -6.17
N ALA A 119 -8.88 -4.44 -7.42
CA ALA A 119 -7.73 -5.19 -7.93
C ALA A 119 -6.45 -4.84 -7.16
N THR A 120 -6.23 -3.55 -6.90
CA THR A 120 -5.08 -3.07 -6.13
C THR A 120 -5.06 -3.70 -4.75
N THR A 121 -6.15 -3.58 -3.99
CA THR A 121 -6.26 -4.15 -2.64
C THR A 121 -6.03 -5.66 -2.62
N LYS A 122 -6.64 -6.40 -3.55
CA LYS A 122 -6.49 -7.86 -3.64
C LYS A 122 -5.04 -8.26 -3.91
N ILE A 123 -4.38 -7.62 -4.86
CA ILE A 123 -3.00 -7.98 -5.22
C ILE A 123 -2.05 -7.61 -4.09
N LEU A 124 -2.21 -6.44 -3.45
CA LEU A 124 -1.39 -6.08 -2.28
C LEU A 124 -1.56 -7.08 -1.14
N ASN A 125 -2.79 -7.55 -0.87
CA ASN A 125 -3.04 -8.60 0.13
C ASN A 125 -2.38 -9.95 -0.25
N VAL A 126 -2.42 -10.34 -1.52
CA VAL A 126 -1.74 -11.56 -1.99
C VAL A 126 -0.23 -11.47 -1.74
N LEU A 127 0.38 -10.32 -2.02
CA LEU A 127 1.81 -10.11 -1.77
C LEU A 127 2.15 -10.26 -0.28
N TRP A 128 1.36 -9.68 0.61
CA TRP A 128 1.58 -9.85 2.05
C TRP A 128 1.38 -11.30 2.52
N ASN A 129 0.42 -12.02 1.95
CA ASN A 129 0.16 -13.42 2.31
C ASN A 129 1.24 -14.37 1.77
N TYR A 130 1.90 -14.03 0.65
CA TYR A 130 3.01 -14.82 0.13
C TYR A 130 4.18 -14.88 1.13
N GLN A 131 4.44 -13.79 1.87
CA GLN A 131 5.47 -13.76 2.92
C GLN A 131 5.10 -14.62 4.14
N SER A 132 3.81 -14.76 4.46
CA SER A 132 3.33 -15.56 5.60
C SER A 132 3.58 -17.06 5.44
N ASN A 133 3.82 -17.53 4.21
CA ASN A 133 3.99 -18.95 3.86
C ASN A 133 5.45 -19.33 3.56
N VAL A 134 6.41 -18.42 3.74
CA VAL A 134 7.83 -18.77 3.64
C VAL A 134 8.25 -19.23 5.03
N GLU A 135 8.37 -20.54 5.24
CA GLU A 135 8.96 -21.09 6.46
C GLU A 135 10.33 -20.43 6.70
N PRO A 136 10.68 -20.11 7.97
CA PRO A 136 12.02 -19.63 8.27
C PRO A 136 13.01 -20.68 7.76
N VAL A 137 13.92 -20.28 6.88
CA VAL A 137 15.08 -21.10 6.55
C VAL A 137 15.88 -21.18 7.84
N ASP A 138 15.79 -22.32 8.52
CA ASP A 138 16.64 -22.61 9.66
C ASP A 138 18.10 -22.39 9.24
N GLN A 139 18.75 -21.42 9.87
CA GLN A 139 20.19 -21.23 9.76
C GLN A 139 20.88 -22.35 10.55
N GLU A 140 20.91 -23.56 10.02
CA GLU A 140 21.62 -24.68 10.64
C GLU A 140 22.59 -25.33 9.65
N ASN A 141 23.73 -24.65 9.44
CA ASN A 141 25.04 -25.16 9.83
C ASN A 141 26.14 -24.37 9.12
N ALA A 142 26.68 -23.39 9.85
CA ALA A 142 28.05 -22.98 9.66
C ALA A 142 28.93 -24.22 9.90
N VAL A 143 29.41 -24.81 8.80
CA VAL A 143 30.46 -25.84 8.88
C VAL A 143 31.68 -25.14 9.48
N SER A 144 31.99 -25.46 10.74
CA SER A 144 33.26 -25.05 11.35
C SER A 144 34.42 -25.53 10.47
N PRO A 145 35.42 -24.68 10.17
CA PRO A 145 36.61 -25.16 9.49
C PRO A 145 37.31 -26.15 10.42
N VAL A 146 37.36 -27.43 10.00
CA VAL A 146 38.24 -28.42 10.60
C VAL A 146 39.67 -27.91 10.42
N VAL A 147 40.29 -27.47 11.52
CA VAL A 147 41.72 -27.23 11.58
C VAL A 147 42.38 -28.60 11.60
N THR A 148 42.84 -29.06 10.43
CA THR A 148 43.75 -30.20 10.37
C THR A 148 45.12 -29.70 10.83
N GLU A 149 45.44 -29.88 12.11
CA GLU A 149 46.83 -29.83 12.56
C GLU A 149 47.62 -30.91 11.82
N MET A 150 48.39 -30.50 10.82
CA MET A 150 49.43 -31.34 10.24
C MET A 150 50.57 -31.44 11.26
N LEU A 151 50.46 -32.41 12.17
CA LEU A 151 51.60 -32.87 12.95
C LEU A 151 52.59 -33.56 12.01
N GLY A 152 53.69 -32.85 11.75
CA GLY A 152 54.83 -33.37 11.03
C GLY A 152 55.68 -34.34 11.86
N ARG A 153 56.43 -35.13 11.09
CA ARG A 153 57.50 -36.08 11.42
C ARG A 153 57.08 -37.51 11.70
#